data_AF-A0A2S4KWE8-F1
#
_entry.id   AF-A0A2S4KWE8-F1
#
_cell.length_a   1.000
_cell.length_b   1.000
_cell.length_c   1.000
_cell.angle_alpha   90.00
_cell.angle_beta   90.00
_cell.angle_gamma   90.00
#
_symmetry.space_group_name_H-M   'P 1'
#
loop_
_entity.id
_entity.type
_entity.pdbx_description
1 polymer ?
#
loop_
_entity_poly.entity_id
_entity_poly.type
_entity_poly.pdbx_seq_one_letter_code
_entity_poly.pdbx_strand_id
1 'polypeptide(L)'
;MGSPSPLHQSSLEGVIDFSREPPLGAEQRINAKRRFYRIVEHVSDSKSSNKRTYSRPRLVRFTYEYALCEESRDNFLRAFFRAMALSMDGDDEFDYEELGSVFFGFADYLLDNFFLPCKARRFDRRLYPSLFYC
;
A
#
# COMPACT_ATOMS: atom_id res chain seq x y z
N MET A 1 11.13 -22.41 -29.90
CA MET A 1 10.12 -22.88 -28.93
C MET A 1 10.37 -22.11 -27.64
N GLY A 2 9.36 -21.38 -27.17
CA GLY A 2 9.50 -20.14 -26.40
C GLY A 2 10.11 -20.27 -25.02
N SER A 3 11.02 -19.35 -24.72
CA SER A 3 11.54 -19.08 -23.38
C SER A 3 10.40 -18.60 -22.47
N PRO A 4 10.27 -19.11 -21.24
CA PRO A 4 9.30 -18.59 -20.29
C PRO A 4 9.76 -17.21 -19.81
N SER A 5 8.93 -16.20 -20.06
CA SER A 5 9.09 -14.83 -19.58
C SER A 5 8.94 -14.77 -18.06
N PRO A 6 9.93 -14.24 -17.31
CA PRO A 6 9.81 -14.01 -15.87
C PRO A 6 9.02 -12.70 -15.65
N LEU A 7 7.72 -12.72 -15.91
CA LEU A 7 6.85 -11.60 -15.52
C LEU A 7 6.61 -11.69 -14.00
N HIS A 8 7.41 -10.91 -13.28
CA HIS A 8 6.97 -10.14 -12.12
C HIS A 8 6.36 -10.95 -10.96
N GLN A 9 7.10 -11.93 -10.43
CA GLN A 9 7.04 -12.20 -8.99
C GLN A 9 7.96 -11.23 -8.26
N SER A 10 7.62 -9.94 -8.29
CA SER A 10 8.21 -8.97 -7.35
C SER A 10 7.59 -9.28 -6.00
N SER A 11 8.30 -10.07 -5.20
CA SER A 11 7.87 -10.34 -3.84
C SER A 11 7.80 -9.01 -3.09
N LEU A 12 6.59 -8.60 -2.71
CA LEU A 12 6.36 -7.44 -1.83
C LEU A 12 6.97 -7.64 -0.42
N GLU A 13 7.53 -8.82 -0.14
CA GLU A 13 8.19 -9.17 1.13
C GLU A 13 9.42 -8.28 1.43
N GLY A 14 9.98 -7.56 0.44
CA GLY A 14 11.10 -6.62 0.63
C GLY A 14 10.71 -5.15 0.84
N VAL A 15 9.43 -4.78 0.71
CA VAL A 15 8.96 -3.37 0.76
C VAL A 15 8.74 -2.87 2.19
N ILE A 16 8.69 -3.80 3.15
CA ILE A 16 8.14 -3.60 4.48
C ILE A 16 9.22 -3.90 5.55
N ASP A 17 10.21 -3.01 5.69
CA ASP A 17 11.04 -2.92 6.91
C ASP A 17 10.72 -1.60 7.62
N PHE A 18 9.80 -1.68 8.58
CA PHE A 18 9.26 -0.54 9.31
C PHE A 18 10.11 -0.11 10.52
N SER A 19 11.09 -0.93 10.91
CA SER A 19 11.76 -0.79 12.21
C SER A 19 12.96 0.17 12.23
N ARG A 20 13.31 0.76 11.07
CA ARG A 20 14.62 1.42 10.89
C ARG A 20 14.59 2.83 10.35
N GLU A 21 13.42 3.38 10.04
CA GLU A 21 13.33 4.67 9.36
C GLU A 21 12.95 5.80 10.31
N PRO A 22 13.71 6.92 10.30
CA PRO A 22 13.41 8.07 11.15
C PRO A 22 12.01 8.60 10.83
N PRO A 23 11.21 9.10 11.79
CA PRO A 23 9.86 9.63 11.52
C PRO A 23 9.83 10.63 10.36
N LEU A 24 8.72 10.70 9.62
CA LEU A 24 8.61 11.67 8.52
C LEU A 24 8.64 13.09 9.10
N GLY A 25 9.28 14.01 8.38
CA GLY A 25 9.19 15.44 8.70
C GLY A 25 7.74 15.93 8.61
N ALA A 26 7.35 16.92 9.41
CA ALA A 26 5.98 17.43 9.43
C ALA A 26 5.48 17.87 8.03
N GLU A 27 6.34 18.55 7.26
CA GLU A 27 6.01 19.00 5.90
C GLU A 27 5.87 17.83 4.92
N GLN A 28 6.83 16.90 4.93
CA GLN A 28 6.79 15.67 4.13
C GLN A 28 5.54 14.84 4.44
N ARG A 29 5.16 14.73 5.71
CA ARG A 29 3.92 14.05 6.13
C ARG A 29 2.68 14.73 5.57
N ILE A 30 2.60 16.05 5.62
CA ILE A 30 1.48 16.82 5.06
C ILE A 30 1.38 16.59 3.54
N ASN A 31 2.50 16.64 2.84
CA ASN A 31 2.57 16.43 1.39
C ASN A 31 2.20 15.00 1.00
N ALA A 32 2.80 14.00 1.65
CA ALA A 32 2.50 12.58 1.46
C ALA A 32 1.02 12.28 1.71
N LYS A 33 0.44 12.82 2.79
CA LYS A 33 -0.99 12.68 3.11
C LYS A 33 -1.87 13.29 2.03
N ARG A 34 -1.59 14.52 1.59
CA ARG A 34 -2.35 15.20 0.53
C ARG A 34 -2.33 14.38 -0.76
N ARG A 35 -1.16 13.88 -1.15
CA ARG A 35 -0.96 13.06 -2.34
C ARG A 35 -1.69 11.72 -2.25
N PHE A 36 -1.57 11.05 -1.11
CA PHE A 36 -2.29 9.81 -0.84
C PHE A 36 -3.80 9.97 -1.05
N TYR A 37 -4.42 11.00 -0.46
CA TYR A 37 -5.86 11.23 -0.64
C TYR A 37 -6.25 11.54 -2.09
N ARG A 38 -5.45 12.33 -2.82
CA ARG A 38 -5.70 12.60 -4.25
C ARG A 38 -5.70 11.31 -5.08
N ILE A 39 -4.74 10.42 -4.85
CA ILE A 39 -4.66 9.14 -5.55
C ILE A 39 -5.87 8.26 -5.21
N VAL A 40 -6.21 8.13 -3.92
CA VAL A 40 -7.34 7.33 -3.46
C VAL A 40 -8.67 7.85 -4.03
N GLU A 41 -8.87 9.17 -4.06
CA GLU A 41 -10.07 9.81 -4.60
C GLU A 41 -10.17 9.57 -6.10
N HIS A 42 -9.10 9.80 -6.85
CA HIS A 42 -9.09 9.55 -8.30
C HIS A 42 -9.43 8.09 -8.65
N VAL A 43 -8.81 7.13 -7.95
CA VAL A 43 -9.09 5.70 -8.17
C VAL A 43 -10.52 5.34 -7.74
N SER A 44 -11.08 6.01 -6.73
CA SER A 44 -12.46 5.80 -6.28
C SER A 44 -13.49 6.32 -7.30
N ASP A 45 -13.19 7.45 -7.95
CA ASP A 45 -14.06 8.07 -8.95
C ASP A 45 -13.93 7.42 -10.33
N SER A 46 -12.76 6.84 -10.62
CA SER A 46 -12.57 5.99 -11.78
C SER A 46 -13.59 4.84 -11.67
N LYS A 47 -14.53 4.77 -12.63
CA LYS A 47 -15.59 3.74 -12.67
C LYS A 47 -15.04 2.34 -13.00
N SER A 48 -13.84 2.01 -12.53
CA SER A 48 -13.30 0.67 -12.50
C SER A 48 -14.06 -0.14 -11.44
N SER A 49 -15.30 -0.45 -11.81
CA SER A 49 -16.23 -1.38 -11.19
C SER A 49 -15.64 -2.78 -11.30
N ASN A 50 -14.55 -3.01 -10.57
CA ASN A 50 -13.81 -4.24 -10.70
C ASN A 50 -14.42 -5.26 -9.72
N LYS A 51 -15.57 -5.83 -10.11
CA LYS A 51 -16.27 -7.08 -9.71
C LYS A 51 -15.83 -7.84 -8.43
N ARG A 52 -15.35 -7.16 -7.39
CA ARG A 52 -14.92 -7.76 -6.12
C ARG A 52 -15.93 -7.45 -5.02
N THR A 53 -15.95 -8.32 -4.02
CA THR A 53 -16.84 -8.27 -2.85
C THR A 53 -16.52 -7.12 -1.90
N TYR A 54 -15.42 -6.39 -2.10
CA TYR A 54 -15.00 -5.26 -1.28
C TYR A 54 -14.47 -4.11 -2.14
N SER A 55 -14.52 -2.90 -1.58
CA SER A 55 -13.97 -1.70 -2.21
C SER A 55 -12.48 -1.57 -1.86
N ARG A 56 -11.62 -1.78 -2.86
CA ARG A 56 -10.17 -1.64 -2.73
C ARG A 56 -9.73 -0.24 -2.30
N PRO A 57 -10.25 0.86 -2.89
CA PRO A 57 -9.89 2.20 -2.45
C PRO A 57 -10.24 2.45 -0.98
N ARG A 58 -11.40 1.95 -0.53
CA ARG A 58 -11.79 2.05 0.88
C ARG A 58 -10.90 1.23 1.79
N LEU A 59 -10.48 0.03 1.39
CA LEU A 59 -9.56 -0.79 2.20
C LEU A 59 -8.24 -0.06 2.45
N VAL A 60 -7.63 0.47 1.39
CA VAL A 60 -6.36 1.22 1.48
C VAL A 60 -6.54 2.47 2.35
N ARG A 61 -7.61 3.24 2.11
CA ARG A 61 -7.94 4.43 2.91
C ARG A 61 -8.11 4.12 4.39
N PHE A 62 -8.90 3.11 4.72
CA PHE A 62 -9.19 2.75 6.11
C PHE A 62 -7.96 2.16 6.81
N THR A 63 -7.10 1.45 6.09
CA THR A 63 -5.82 0.98 6.67
C THR A 63 -4.97 2.16 7.16
N TYR A 64 -4.92 3.26 6.40
CA TYR A 64 -4.24 4.48 6.83
C TYR A 64 -4.98 5.23 7.96
N GLU A 65 -6.29 5.41 7.85
CA GLU A 65 -7.07 6.20 8.82
C GLU A 65 -7.11 5.55 10.22
N TYR A 66 -7.23 4.22 10.27
CA TYR A 66 -7.33 3.45 11.50
C TYR A 66 -5.98 2.95 12.05
N ALA A 67 -4.87 3.31 11.41
CA ALA A 67 -3.54 3.14 12.00
C ALA A 67 -3.46 3.86 13.37
N LEU A 68 -3.01 3.14 14.40
CA LEU A 68 -3.13 3.53 15.81
C LEU A 68 -2.19 4.66 16.23
N CYS A 69 -1.01 4.74 15.62
CA CYS A 69 0.01 5.72 15.98
C CYS A 69 0.53 6.46 14.73
N GLU A 70 1.08 7.65 14.95
CA GLU A 70 1.65 8.47 13.87
C GLU A 70 2.77 7.75 13.14
N GLU A 71 3.59 6.98 13.86
CA GLU A 71 4.64 6.13 13.30
C GLU A 71 4.08 5.06 12.35
N SER A 72 3.00 4.38 12.76
CA SER A 72 2.30 3.39 11.92
C SER A 72 1.69 4.03 10.66
N ARG A 73 1.19 5.27 10.76
CA ARG A 73 0.73 6.04 9.59
C ARG A 73 1.88 6.41 8.66
N ASP A 74 3.00 6.88 9.21
CA ASP A 74 4.20 7.23 8.43
C ASP A 74 4.77 5.99 7.72
N ASN A 75 4.80 4.86 8.42
CA ASN A 75 5.18 3.55 7.88
C ASN A 75 4.24 3.09 6.76
N PHE A 76 2.93 3.24 6.94
CA PHE A 76 1.97 2.96 5.89
C PHE A 76 2.21 3.83 4.65
N LEU A 77 2.40 5.15 4.83
CA LEU A 77 2.67 6.06 3.71
C LEU A 77 3.93 5.63 2.96
N ARG A 78 5.02 5.31 3.66
CA ARG A 78 6.25 4.80 3.02
C ARG A 78 6.01 3.54 2.20
N ALA A 79 5.34 2.54 2.79
CA ALA A 79 5.05 1.30 2.08
C ALA A 79 4.17 1.55 0.85
N PHE A 80 3.16 2.43 0.97
CA PHE A 80 2.31 2.83 -0.14
C PHE A 80 3.13 3.49 -1.25
N PHE A 81 3.85 4.57 -0.97
CA PHE A 81 4.62 5.29 -1.98
C PHE A 81 5.72 4.43 -2.63
N ARG A 82 6.34 3.52 -1.86
CA ARG A 82 7.26 2.51 -2.41
C ARG A 82 6.58 1.53 -3.36
N ALA A 83 5.43 0.99 -2.97
CA ALA A 83 4.67 0.06 -3.81
C ALA A 83 4.20 0.73 -5.11
N MET A 84 3.83 2.01 -5.04
CA MET A 84 3.44 2.80 -6.21
C MET A 84 4.64 3.30 -7.04
N ALA A 85 5.89 3.10 -6.56
CA ALA A 85 7.10 3.69 -7.14
C ALA A 85 7.04 5.22 -7.29
N LEU A 86 6.42 5.91 -6.33
CA LEU A 86 6.20 7.35 -6.33
C LEU A 86 7.01 8.06 -5.25
N SER A 87 7.33 9.34 -5.48
CA SER A 87 7.90 10.21 -4.46
C SER A 87 6.83 10.72 -3.49
N MET A 88 7.16 10.77 -2.20
CA MET A 88 6.30 11.40 -1.17
C MET A 88 6.23 12.93 -1.33
N ASP A 89 7.29 13.55 -1.84
CA ASP A 89 7.46 15.01 -1.89
C ASP A 89 7.25 15.62 -3.29
N GLY A 90 7.07 14.80 -4.32
CA GLY A 90 6.43 15.21 -5.58
C GLY A 90 7.19 16.10 -6.50
N ASP A 91 6.69 16.71 -7.58
CA ASP A 91 5.33 16.98 -8.04
C ASP A 91 4.91 16.11 -9.25
N ASP A 92 5.22 14.81 -9.20
CA ASP A 92 5.00 13.90 -10.33
C ASP A 92 3.53 13.89 -10.79
N GLU A 93 3.31 14.15 -12.08
CA GLU A 93 2.02 13.99 -12.74
C GLU A 93 1.78 12.50 -13.00
N PHE A 94 0.68 11.97 -12.46
CA PHE A 94 0.42 10.53 -12.44
C PHE A 94 -0.22 10.06 -13.76
N ASP A 95 0.28 8.98 -14.34
CA ASP A 95 -0.53 8.18 -15.25
C ASP A 95 -1.53 7.36 -14.42
N TYR A 96 -2.74 7.89 -14.27
CA TYR A 96 -3.76 7.29 -13.44
C TYR A 96 -4.25 5.93 -13.93
N GLU A 97 -4.07 5.58 -15.21
CA GLU A 97 -4.45 4.28 -15.74
C GLU A 97 -3.49 3.18 -15.27
N GLU A 98 -2.18 3.42 -15.39
CA GLU A 98 -1.15 2.50 -14.90
C GLU A 98 -1.17 2.42 -13.36
N LEU A 99 -1.35 3.56 -12.71
CA LEU A 99 -1.45 3.68 -11.25
C LEU A 99 -2.60 2.84 -10.67
N GLY A 100 -3.74 2.76 -11.38
CA GLY A 100 -4.89 1.99 -10.94
C GLY A 100 -4.57 0.50 -10.76
N SER A 101 -3.81 -0.09 -11.69
CA SER A 101 -3.41 -1.50 -11.63
C SER A 101 -2.53 -1.79 -10.42
N VAL A 102 -1.49 -0.97 -10.21
CA VAL A 102 -0.57 -1.10 -9.07
C VAL A 102 -1.29 -0.89 -7.75
N PHE A 103 -2.19 0.10 -7.69
CA PHE A 103 -3.00 0.39 -6.50
C PHE A 103 -3.89 -0.80 -6.12
N PHE A 104 -4.54 -1.42 -7.09
CA PHE A 104 -5.36 -2.60 -6.83
C PHE A 104 -4.51 -3.80 -6.38
N GLY A 105 -3.32 -3.98 -6.92
CA GLY A 105 -2.35 -4.97 -6.44
C GLY A 105 -1.95 -4.75 -4.98
N PHE A 106 -1.68 -3.49 -4.60
CA PHE A 106 -1.38 -3.14 -3.21
C PHE A 106 -2.57 -3.41 -2.26
N ALA A 107 -3.79 -3.07 -2.67
CA ALA A 107 -4.99 -3.36 -1.88
C ALA A 107 -5.21 -4.87 -1.68
N ASP A 108 -4.95 -5.67 -2.72
CA ASP A 108 -5.05 -7.13 -2.67
C ASP A 108 -3.97 -7.70 -1.73
N TYR A 109 -2.75 -7.18 -1.80
CA TYR A 109 -1.68 -7.54 -0.87
C TYR A 109 -2.02 -7.23 0.59
N LEU A 110 -2.59 -6.04 0.87
CA LEU A 110 -3.05 -5.69 2.22
C LEU A 110 -4.10 -6.69 2.72
N LEU A 111 -5.08 -7.00 1.87
CA LEU A 111 -6.13 -7.96 2.21
C LEU A 111 -5.53 -9.34 2.55
N ASP A 112 -4.70 -9.88 1.65
CA ASP A 112 -4.16 -11.23 1.77
C ASP A 112 -3.21 -11.41 2.97
N ASN A 113 -2.40 -10.39 3.29
CA ASN A 113 -1.36 -10.51 4.33
C ASN A 113 -1.80 -10.03 5.70
N PHE A 114 -2.73 -9.07 5.79
CA PHE A 114 -3.09 -8.43 7.06
C PHE A 114 -4.52 -8.71 7.50
N PHE A 115 -5.46 -8.86 6.56
CA PHE A 115 -6.89 -8.98 6.87
C PHE A 115 -7.47 -10.39 6.61
N LEU A 116 -6.79 -11.23 5.83
CA LEU A 116 -7.14 -12.64 5.62
C LEU A 116 -6.29 -13.69 6.36
N PRO A 117 -5.52 -13.42 7.43
CA PRO A 117 -4.78 -14.47 8.13
C PRO A 117 -5.74 -15.43 8.86
N CYS A 118 -6.35 -16.34 8.11
CA CYS A 118 -7.15 -17.47 8.60
C CYS A 118 -7.37 -18.58 7.54
N LYS A 119 -6.54 -18.70 6.48
CA LYS A 119 -6.66 -19.91 5.64
C LYS A 119 -5.47 -20.86 5.52
N ALA A 120 -4.19 -20.47 5.58
CA ALA A 120 -3.14 -21.51 5.51
C ALA A 120 -1.73 -21.05 5.86
N ARG A 121 -1.42 -20.63 7.09
CA ARG A 121 -0.04 -20.74 7.61
C ARG A 121 -0.05 -21.10 9.09
N ARG A 122 0.03 -22.40 9.37
CA ARG A 122 0.70 -22.90 10.57
C ARG A 122 2.20 -22.65 10.34
N PHE A 123 2.89 -22.08 11.34
CA PHE A 123 4.32 -21.70 11.37
C PHE A 123 4.66 -20.56 10.40
N ASP A 124 5.04 -19.35 10.82
CA ASP A 124 6.06 -18.99 11.80
C ASP A 124 5.63 -17.73 12.59
N ARG A 125 6.02 -17.67 13.85
CA ARG A 125 5.60 -16.70 14.86
C ARG A 125 6.58 -15.53 14.94
N ARG A 126 6.98 -14.98 13.79
CA ARG A 126 7.89 -13.83 13.71
C ARG A 126 7.54 -12.96 12.50
N LEU A 127 6.67 -11.99 12.74
CA LEU A 127 6.45 -10.72 12.01
C LEU A 127 5.00 -10.31 12.32
N TYR A 128 4.79 -9.83 13.55
CA TYR A 128 3.62 -9.02 13.81
C TYR A 128 3.76 -7.75 12.97
N PRO A 129 2.78 -7.39 12.13
CA PRO A 129 2.99 -6.30 11.21
C PRO A 129 2.86 -4.98 11.95
N SER A 130 3.97 -4.25 12.05
CA SER A 130 4.06 -2.89 12.58
C SER A 130 3.31 -1.83 11.76
N LEU A 131 2.46 -2.25 10.82
CA LEU A 131 1.43 -1.38 10.23
C LEU A 131 0.32 -1.05 11.22
N PHE A 132 0.09 -1.84 12.27
CA PHE A 132 -1.06 -1.64 13.17
C PHE A 132 -0.68 -1.42 14.63
N TYR A 133 0.53 -1.75 15.04
CA TYR A 133 0.99 -1.62 16.41
C TYR A 133 2.34 -0.90 16.46
N CYS A 134 2.37 0.17 17.25
CA CYS A 134 3.52 0.50 18.07
C CYS A 134 3.56 -0.53 19.23
#